data_AF-A0A316JT70-F1
#
_entry.id   AF-A0A316JT70-F1
#
_cell.length_a   1.000
_cell.length_b   1.000
_cell.length_c   1.000
_cell.angle_alpha   90.00
_cell.angle_beta   90.00
_cell.angle_gamma   90.00
#
_symmetry.space_group_name_H-M   'P 1'
#
loop_
_entity.id
_entity.type
_entity.pdbx_description
1 polymer ?
#
loop_
_entity_poly.entity_id
_entity_poly.type
_entity_poly.pdbx_seq_one_letter_code
_entity_poly.pdbx_strand_id
1 'polypeptide(L)'
;MPLLTFNSWSIESVNAVLGDISYEEKFGVLPNDKSNEIVRIQTHLEYVQNYLRANTPEGFTESALKNRLAIIDILSVYRKNEQFPSLTAPFPSRQPCFIDDRGVYCAVGYLIKETAGAEVAQGINTRHKFEYLLDMNDTVIDVWAENNGFTLTELAMIQPTYDGWYTPQPVIQPYTLTVAIDDTREKLLEAKLDTLQNDFDSISAVNQDQELIIDSLDKTLTSK
;
A
#
# COMPACT_ATOMS: atom_id res chain seq x y z
N MET A 1 -33.85 4.48 23.71
CA MET A 1 -32.54 3.81 23.59
C MET A 1 -32.08 3.98 22.16
N PRO A 2 -30.92 4.60 21.88
CA PRO A 2 -30.40 4.57 20.53
C PRO A 2 -29.85 3.17 20.28
N LEU A 3 -30.31 2.55 19.19
CA LEU A 3 -29.74 1.32 18.66
C LEU A 3 -28.28 1.62 18.32
N LEU A 4 -27.36 0.93 19.00
CA LEU A 4 -25.96 0.87 18.60
C LEU A 4 -25.93 0.24 17.20
N THR A 5 -25.73 1.07 16.18
CA THR A 5 -25.46 0.62 14.82
C THR A 5 -24.14 -0.14 14.86
N PHE A 6 -24.19 -1.43 14.55
CA PHE A 6 -23.02 -2.29 14.41
C PHE A 6 -21.98 -1.60 13.52
N ASN A 7 -20.74 -1.49 14.01
CA ASN A 7 -19.58 -1.06 13.23
C ASN A 7 -19.60 -1.78 11.87
N SER A 8 -19.80 -1.03 10.78
CA SER A 8 -19.47 -1.52 9.45
C SER A 8 -17.97 -1.75 9.45
N TRP A 9 -17.55 -3.00 9.24
CA TRP A 9 -16.14 -3.33 9.10
C TRP A 9 -15.61 -2.54 7.89
N SER A 10 -14.66 -1.64 8.13
CA SER A 10 -13.95 -0.95 7.05
C SER A 10 -13.26 -2.02 6.21
N ILE A 11 -13.56 -2.06 4.93
CA ILE A 11 -12.80 -2.88 3.99
C ILE A 11 -11.49 -2.18 3.64
N GLU A 12 -10.54 -2.91 3.08
CA GLU A 12 -9.27 -2.34 2.63
C GLU A 12 -9.49 -1.38 1.47
N SER A 13 -8.65 -0.32 1.42
CA SER A 13 -8.85 0.78 0.49
C SER A 13 -8.58 0.40 -0.96
N VAL A 14 -9.29 1.09 -1.86
CA VAL A 14 -9.13 0.89 -3.32
C VAL A 14 -7.76 1.32 -3.83
N ASN A 15 -7.08 2.24 -3.14
CA ASN A 15 -5.78 2.78 -3.51
C ASN A 15 -4.89 3.01 -2.29
N ALA A 16 -3.57 2.92 -2.46
CA ALA A 16 -2.58 3.07 -1.40
C ALA A 16 -2.22 4.52 -1.05
N VAL A 17 -2.46 5.48 -1.96
CA VAL A 17 -2.12 6.90 -1.77
C VAL A 17 -3.32 7.69 -1.24
N LEU A 18 -4.48 7.52 -1.87
CA LEU A 18 -5.70 8.29 -1.59
C LEU A 18 -6.71 7.54 -0.70
N GLY A 19 -6.46 6.27 -0.39
CA GLY A 19 -7.43 5.46 0.34
C GLY A 19 -8.76 5.36 -0.40
N ASP A 20 -9.86 5.58 0.33
CA ASP A 20 -11.24 5.62 -0.21
C ASP A 20 -11.84 7.04 -0.20
N ILE A 21 -11.02 8.11 -0.15
CA ILE A 21 -11.51 9.50 -0.09
C ILE A 21 -12.49 9.82 -1.22
N SER A 22 -12.23 9.29 -2.42
CA SER A 22 -13.10 9.45 -3.59
C SER A 22 -14.51 8.89 -3.39
N TYR A 23 -14.61 7.77 -2.65
CA TYR A 23 -15.89 7.13 -2.34
C TYR A 23 -16.62 7.91 -1.26
N GLU A 24 -15.91 8.31 -0.20
CA GLU A 24 -16.47 9.11 0.88
C GLU A 24 -17.01 10.45 0.38
N GLU A 25 -16.26 11.18 -0.45
CA GLU A 25 -16.71 12.46 -1.01
C GLU A 25 -17.94 12.30 -1.90
N LYS A 26 -18.03 11.21 -2.68
CA LYS A 26 -19.14 10.99 -3.62
C LYS A 26 -20.41 10.52 -2.93
N PHE A 27 -20.30 9.65 -1.93
CA PHE A 27 -21.44 8.97 -1.31
C PHE A 27 -21.74 9.41 0.13
N GLY A 28 -20.86 10.23 0.73
CA GLY A 28 -20.98 10.70 2.11
C GLY A 28 -20.71 9.63 3.18
N VAL A 29 -20.20 8.46 2.77
CA VAL A 29 -19.88 7.31 3.64
C VAL A 29 -18.67 6.56 3.10
N LEU A 30 -17.90 5.93 3.99
CA LEU A 30 -16.85 4.99 3.59
C LEU A 30 -17.44 3.71 2.98
N PRO A 31 -16.72 3.05 2.05
CA PRO A 31 -17.17 1.79 1.50
C PRO A 31 -17.14 0.68 2.57
N ASN A 32 -17.97 -0.34 2.37
CA ASN A 32 -18.05 -1.52 3.24
C ASN A 32 -18.12 -2.81 2.41
N ASP A 33 -18.26 -3.95 3.08
CA ASP A 33 -18.33 -5.28 2.48
C ASP A 33 -19.45 -5.48 1.43
N LYS A 34 -20.43 -4.58 1.36
CA LYS A 34 -21.50 -4.58 0.36
C LYS A 34 -21.30 -3.58 -0.77
N SER A 35 -20.28 -2.73 -0.69
CA SER A 35 -19.96 -1.77 -1.75
C SER A 35 -19.52 -2.51 -3.01
N ASN A 36 -20.12 -2.17 -4.15
CA ASN A 36 -19.78 -2.78 -5.42
C ASN A 36 -18.36 -2.37 -5.85
N GLU A 37 -17.50 -3.35 -6.11
CA GLU A 37 -16.09 -3.13 -6.42
C GLU A 37 -15.84 -2.33 -7.70
N ILE A 38 -16.63 -2.58 -8.76
CA ILE A 38 -16.55 -1.80 -10.01
C ILE A 38 -16.88 -0.34 -9.73
N VAL A 39 -17.91 -0.07 -8.93
CA VAL A 39 -18.29 1.30 -8.55
C VAL A 39 -17.20 1.99 -7.73
N ARG A 40 -16.51 1.25 -6.84
CA ARG A 40 -15.37 1.78 -6.07
C ARG A 40 -14.23 2.20 -7.00
N ILE A 41 -13.79 1.30 -7.88
CA ILE A 41 -12.69 1.57 -8.82
C ILE A 41 -13.06 2.71 -9.78
N GLN A 42 -14.28 2.70 -10.33
CA GLN A 42 -14.72 3.78 -11.23
C GLN A 42 -14.78 5.14 -10.54
N THR A 43 -15.31 5.18 -9.32
CA THR A 43 -15.39 6.41 -8.53
C THR A 43 -13.99 6.94 -8.23
N HIS A 44 -13.08 6.06 -7.86
CA HIS A 44 -11.68 6.40 -7.64
C HIS A 44 -11.01 6.96 -8.89
N LEU A 45 -11.11 6.27 -10.02
CA LEU A 45 -10.47 6.72 -11.26
C LEU A 45 -11.10 8.01 -11.81
N GLU A 46 -12.39 8.25 -11.59
CA GLU A 46 -13.03 9.54 -11.92
C GLU A 46 -12.49 10.68 -11.06
N TYR A 47 -12.34 10.46 -9.75
CA TYR A 47 -11.74 11.42 -8.84
C TYR A 47 -10.31 11.77 -9.25
N VAL A 48 -9.48 10.75 -9.52
CA VAL A 48 -8.10 10.93 -9.96
C VAL A 48 -8.03 11.68 -11.29
N GLN A 49 -8.89 11.38 -12.27
CA GLN A 49 -8.95 12.13 -13.53
C GLN A 49 -9.18 13.63 -13.30
N ASN A 50 -10.12 13.97 -12.42
CA ASN A 50 -10.43 15.37 -12.10
C ASN A 50 -9.25 16.04 -11.38
N TYR A 51 -8.66 15.36 -10.41
CA TYR A 51 -7.47 15.84 -9.69
C TYR A 51 -6.31 16.12 -10.65
N LEU A 52 -5.99 15.20 -11.56
CA LEU A 52 -4.87 15.33 -12.50
C LEU A 52 -5.05 16.48 -13.51
N ARG A 53 -6.29 16.80 -13.88
CA ARG A 53 -6.60 17.95 -14.74
C ARG A 53 -6.49 19.28 -14.00
N ALA A 54 -6.91 19.30 -12.74
CA ALA A 54 -6.86 20.50 -11.91
C ALA A 54 -5.45 20.80 -11.39
N ASN A 55 -4.62 19.77 -11.23
CA ASN A 55 -3.28 19.86 -10.63
C ASN A 55 -2.24 19.36 -11.63
N THR A 56 -1.72 20.28 -12.44
CA THR A 56 -0.62 19.98 -13.37
C THR A 56 0.70 20.38 -12.71
N PRO A 57 1.65 19.45 -12.51
CA PRO A 57 2.95 19.77 -11.93
C PRO A 57 3.77 20.72 -12.82
N GLU A 58 4.59 21.56 -12.20
CA GLU A 58 5.55 22.41 -12.90
C GLU A 58 6.74 21.61 -13.46
N GLY A 59 7.48 22.20 -14.39
CA GLY A 59 8.75 21.64 -14.88
C GLY A 59 8.65 20.68 -16.07
N PHE A 60 7.45 20.32 -16.52
CA PHE A 60 7.28 19.51 -17.73
C PHE A 60 7.34 20.32 -19.03
N THR A 61 7.78 19.68 -20.10
CA THR A 61 7.78 20.26 -21.44
C THR A 61 6.35 20.40 -21.99
N GLU A 62 6.13 21.31 -22.94
CA GLU A 62 4.83 21.45 -23.62
C GLU A 62 4.34 20.14 -24.25
N SER A 63 5.26 19.33 -24.80
CA SER A 63 4.92 18.03 -25.37
C SER A 63 4.47 17.04 -24.30
N ALA A 64 5.15 17.00 -23.15
CA ALA A 64 4.76 16.14 -22.03
C ALA A 64 3.38 16.53 -21.48
N LEU A 65 3.09 17.83 -21.37
CA LEU A 65 1.77 18.32 -20.94
C LEU A 65 0.66 17.99 -21.95
N LYS A 66 0.95 18.05 -23.25
CA LYS A 66 0.02 17.61 -24.29
C LYS A 66 -0.28 16.11 -24.18
N ASN A 67 0.77 15.30 -23.99
CA ASN A 67 0.63 13.86 -23.78
C ASN A 67 -0.19 13.55 -22.53
N ARG A 68 0.07 14.26 -21.42
CA ARG A 68 -0.69 14.14 -20.17
C ARG A 68 -2.19 14.23 -20.40
N LEU A 69 -2.65 15.28 -21.09
CA LEU A 69 -4.08 15.48 -21.36
C LEU A 69 -4.68 14.36 -22.20
N ALA A 70 -3.97 13.91 -23.23
CA ALA A 70 -4.41 12.79 -24.06
C ALA A 70 -4.49 11.47 -23.26
N ILE A 71 -3.54 11.23 -22.36
CA ILE A 71 -3.53 10.03 -21.50
C ILE A 71 -4.64 10.08 -20.45
N ILE A 72 -4.96 11.25 -19.90
CA ILE A 72 -6.13 11.39 -19.02
C ILE A 72 -7.43 11.10 -19.78
N ASP A 73 -7.52 11.44 -21.07
CA ASP A 73 -8.66 11.04 -21.92
C ASP A 73 -8.72 9.50 -22.11
N ILE A 74 -7.57 8.85 -22.34
CA ILE A 74 -7.47 7.38 -22.42
C ILE A 74 -7.89 6.74 -21.08
N LEU A 75 -7.52 7.32 -19.94
CA LEU A 75 -7.95 6.86 -18.62
C LEU A 75 -9.47 6.95 -18.47
N SER A 76 -10.11 7.96 -19.06
CA SER A 76 -11.58 8.07 -19.11
C SER A 76 -12.23 6.92 -19.86
N VAL A 77 -11.63 6.50 -20.99
CA VAL A 77 -12.08 5.34 -21.76
C VAL A 77 -11.93 4.06 -20.94
N TYR A 78 -10.76 3.82 -20.35
CA TYR A 78 -10.50 2.66 -19.49
C TYR A 78 -11.55 2.53 -18.37
N ARG A 79 -11.78 3.62 -17.64
CA ARG A 79 -12.76 3.68 -16.54
C ARG A 79 -14.17 3.29 -16.99
N LYS A 80 -14.60 3.77 -18.16
CA LYS A 80 -15.95 3.52 -18.70
C LYS A 80 -16.11 2.09 -19.25
N ASN A 81 -15.02 1.43 -19.59
CA ASN A 81 -15.04 0.07 -20.11
C ASN A 81 -15.17 -1.00 -19.00
N GLU A 82 -14.91 -0.65 -17.73
CA GLU A 82 -15.12 -1.53 -16.56
C GLU A 82 -14.36 -2.86 -16.59
N GLN A 83 -13.30 -2.93 -17.40
CA GLN A 83 -12.42 -4.10 -17.50
C GLN A 83 -11.23 -3.92 -16.55
N PHE A 84 -11.46 -4.28 -15.29
CA PHE A 84 -10.46 -4.22 -14.24
C PHE A 84 -9.88 -5.61 -13.91
N PRO A 85 -8.60 -5.67 -13.48
CA PRO A 85 -7.99 -6.88 -12.97
C PRO A 85 -8.84 -7.58 -11.90
N SER A 86 -8.78 -8.91 -11.89
CA SER A 86 -9.32 -9.75 -10.81
C SER A 86 -8.25 -10.76 -10.43
N LEU A 87 -7.92 -10.82 -9.14
CA LEU A 87 -6.91 -11.72 -8.62
C LEU A 87 -7.56 -13.04 -8.29
N THR A 88 -7.16 -14.15 -8.90
CA THR A 88 -7.64 -15.51 -8.57
C THR A 88 -6.90 -16.14 -7.38
N ALA A 89 -5.72 -15.62 -7.07
CA ALA A 89 -4.87 -16.12 -5.99
C ALA A 89 -5.39 -15.70 -4.60
N PRO A 90 -5.12 -16.52 -3.55
CA PRO A 90 -5.58 -16.26 -2.20
C PRO A 90 -4.65 -15.26 -1.50
N PHE A 91 -4.77 -13.99 -1.85
CA PHE A 91 -4.09 -12.93 -1.12
C PHE A 91 -4.88 -12.56 0.15
N PRO A 92 -4.22 -12.40 1.30
CA PRO A 92 -4.88 -12.07 2.56
C PRO A 92 -5.41 -10.63 2.61
N SER A 93 -4.92 -9.79 1.70
CA SER A 93 -5.25 -8.39 1.53
C SER A 93 -5.31 -8.06 0.04
N ARG A 94 -5.90 -6.92 -0.31
CA ARG A 94 -5.89 -6.34 -1.64
C ARG A 94 -4.46 -6.18 -2.13
N GLN A 95 -4.24 -6.55 -3.38
CA GLN A 95 -2.92 -6.41 -4.02
C GLN A 95 -3.02 -5.57 -5.28
N PRO A 96 -1.98 -4.78 -5.60
CA PRO A 96 -1.83 -4.29 -6.96
C PRO A 96 -1.68 -5.48 -7.91
N CYS A 97 -2.13 -5.32 -9.15
CA CYS A 97 -1.95 -6.31 -10.20
C CYS A 97 -1.74 -5.59 -11.51
N PHE A 98 -0.59 -5.73 -12.17
CA PHE A 98 -0.29 -4.99 -13.39
C PHE A 98 -1.06 -5.54 -14.60
N ILE A 99 -1.01 -6.86 -14.81
CA ILE A 99 -1.86 -7.61 -15.75
C ILE A 99 -2.30 -8.91 -15.06
N ASP A 100 -3.61 -9.15 -15.01
CA ASP A 100 -4.15 -10.37 -14.42
C ASP A 100 -4.01 -11.60 -15.34
N ASP A 101 -4.35 -12.78 -14.83
CA ASP A 101 -4.22 -14.04 -15.58
C ASP A 101 -5.19 -14.16 -16.78
N ARG A 102 -6.16 -13.25 -16.88
CA ARG A 102 -7.08 -13.14 -18.03
C ARG A 102 -6.53 -12.17 -19.09
N GLY A 103 -5.38 -11.54 -18.85
CA GLY A 103 -4.80 -10.53 -19.73
C GLY A 103 -5.42 -9.15 -19.56
N VAL A 104 -6.13 -8.90 -18.45
CA VAL A 104 -6.71 -7.58 -18.16
C VAL A 104 -5.65 -6.71 -17.48
N TYR A 105 -5.38 -5.55 -18.08
CA TYR A 105 -4.41 -4.58 -17.59
C TYR A 105 -5.02 -3.73 -16.47
N CYS A 106 -4.24 -3.37 -15.46
CA CYS A 106 -4.62 -2.28 -14.56
C CYS A 106 -4.64 -0.94 -15.29
N ALA A 107 -5.10 0.12 -14.59
CA ALA A 107 -5.14 1.46 -15.15
C ALA A 107 -3.78 1.89 -15.71
N VAL A 108 -2.70 1.83 -14.92
CA VAL A 108 -1.35 2.24 -15.39
C VAL A 108 -0.86 1.37 -16.55
N GLY A 109 -1.02 0.05 -16.45
CA GLY A 109 -0.64 -0.89 -17.52
C GLY A 109 -1.41 -0.64 -18.82
N TYR A 110 -2.68 -0.27 -18.74
CA TYR A 110 -3.50 0.09 -19.89
C TYR A 110 -3.00 1.38 -20.55
N LEU A 111 -2.70 2.43 -19.76
CA LEU A 111 -2.16 3.68 -20.30
C LEU A 111 -0.83 3.46 -21.04
N ILE A 112 0.06 2.65 -20.47
CA ILE A 112 1.33 2.29 -21.11
C ILE A 112 1.08 1.47 -22.38
N LYS A 113 0.18 0.48 -22.34
CA LYS A 113 -0.17 -0.31 -23.53
C LYS A 113 -0.65 0.58 -24.69
N GLU A 114 -1.54 1.55 -24.42
CA GLU A 114 -2.11 2.41 -25.45
C GLU A 114 -1.13 3.45 -26.01
N THR A 115 -0.04 3.77 -25.29
CA THR A 115 0.90 4.85 -25.68
C THR A 115 2.30 4.38 -26.04
N ALA A 116 2.76 3.27 -25.46
CA ALA A 116 4.09 2.69 -25.67
C ALA A 116 4.03 1.26 -26.23
N GLY A 117 2.85 0.65 -26.30
CA GLY A 117 2.63 -0.67 -26.88
C GLY A 117 2.53 -1.80 -25.85
N ALA A 118 1.89 -2.89 -26.26
CA ALA A 118 1.63 -4.02 -25.37
C ALA A 118 2.91 -4.72 -24.89
N GLU A 119 3.95 -4.78 -25.73
CA GLU A 119 5.23 -5.40 -25.38
C GLU A 119 5.91 -4.70 -24.19
N VAL A 120 5.84 -3.37 -24.14
CA VAL A 120 6.38 -2.58 -23.02
C VAL A 120 5.62 -2.89 -21.73
N ALA A 121 4.29 -2.87 -21.77
CA ALA A 121 3.46 -3.18 -20.62
C ALA A 121 3.67 -4.64 -20.13
N GLN A 122 3.83 -5.60 -21.04
CA GLN A 122 4.14 -6.98 -20.69
C GLN A 122 5.53 -7.12 -20.07
N GLY A 123 6.54 -6.41 -20.58
CA GLY A 123 7.89 -6.41 -20.01
C GLY A 123 7.97 -5.78 -18.61
N ILE A 124 7.08 -4.85 -18.28
CA ILE A 124 6.91 -4.36 -16.90
C ILE A 124 6.21 -5.41 -16.05
N ASN A 125 5.12 -6.01 -16.56
CA ASN A 125 4.38 -7.04 -15.83
C ASN A 125 5.23 -8.23 -15.41
N THR A 126 6.18 -8.68 -16.24
CA THR A 126 7.06 -9.81 -15.89
C THR A 126 7.96 -9.53 -14.69
N ARG A 127 8.25 -8.25 -14.41
CA ARG A 127 9.12 -7.82 -13.31
C ARG A 127 8.33 -7.36 -12.09
N HIS A 128 7.17 -6.72 -12.30
CA HIS A 128 6.47 -5.94 -11.27
C HIS A 128 4.97 -6.28 -11.16
N LYS A 129 4.57 -7.53 -11.48
CA LYS A 129 3.14 -7.94 -11.55
C LYS A 129 2.31 -7.52 -10.34
N PHE A 130 2.85 -7.65 -9.12
CA PHE A 130 2.13 -7.39 -7.87
C PHE A 130 2.81 -6.33 -7.01
N GLU A 131 3.57 -5.43 -7.64
CA GLU A 131 4.27 -4.36 -6.92
C GLU A 131 3.49 -3.05 -6.98
N TYR A 132 3.62 -2.23 -5.93
CA TYR A 132 3.15 -0.86 -5.95
C TYR A 132 4.05 -0.02 -6.84
N LEU A 133 3.47 0.97 -7.53
CA LEU A 133 4.18 1.81 -8.49
C LEU A 133 5.41 2.50 -7.88
N LEU A 134 5.32 2.89 -6.60
CA LEU A 134 6.44 3.54 -5.89
C LEU A 134 7.57 2.57 -5.50
N ASP A 135 7.33 1.26 -5.55
CA ASP A 135 8.31 0.23 -5.19
C ASP A 135 9.03 -0.38 -6.40
N MET A 136 8.51 -0.19 -7.62
CA MET A 136 8.99 -0.87 -8.83
C MET A 136 10.44 -0.53 -9.21
N ASN A 137 10.93 0.68 -8.88
CA ASN A 137 12.27 1.15 -9.24
C ASN A 137 12.65 0.83 -10.72
N ASP A 138 11.74 1.12 -11.65
CA ASP A 138 11.84 0.72 -13.06
C ASP A 138 12.04 1.93 -13.98
N THR A 139 13.25 2.06 -14.52
CA THR A 139 13.61 3.16 -15.44
C THR A 139 12.69 3.29 -16.66
N VAL A 140 12.05 2.19 -17.11
CA VAL A 140 11.09 2.25 -18.21
C VAL A 140 9.85 3.04 -17.82
N ILE A 141 9.38 2.86 -16.59
CA ILE A 141 8.23 3.60 -16.04
C ILE A 141 8.64 5.05 -15.79
N ASP A 142 9.82 5.28 -15.22
CA ASP A 142 10.31 6.63 -14.91
C ASP A 142 10.37 7.50 -16.18
N VAL A 143 11.01 6.96 -17.24
CA VAL A 143 11.13 7.64 -18.53
C VAL A 143 9.77 7.81 -19.20
N TRP A 144 8.89 6.81 -19.10
CA TRP A 144 7.53 6.94 -19.63
C TRP A 144 6.75 8.03 -18.89
N ALA A 145 6.85 8.11 -17.56
CA ALA A 145 6.15 9.11 -16.75
C ALA A 145 6.63 10.53 -17.09
N GLU A 146 7.95 10.74 -17.16
CA GLU A 146 8.55 12.04 -17.49
C GLU A 146 8.12 12.55 -18.87
N ASN A 147 8.19 11.68 -19.89
CA ASN A 147 7.80 12.02 -21.26
C ASN A 147 6.30 12.28 -21.44
N ASN A 148 5.49 11.84 -20.49
CA ASN A 148 4.04 11.96 -20.50
C ASN A 148 3.50 12.92 -19.43
N GLY A 149 4.38 13.63 -18.74
CA GLY A 149 3.99 14.68 -17.80
C GLY A 149 3.32 14.15 -16.55
N PHE A 150 3.73 12.98 -16.04
CA PHE A 150 3.26 12.42 -14.78
C PHE A 150 4.39 12.27 -13.77
N THR A 151 4.08 12.50 -12.50
CA THR A 151 4.94 12.07 -11.40
C THR A 151 4.62 10.61 -11.02
N LEU A 152 5.57 9.90 -10.40
CA LEU A 152 5.31 8.54 -9.91
C LEU A 152 4.21 8.51 -8.83
N THR A 153 4.11 9.55 -8.00
CA THR A 153 3.02 9.67 -7.02
C THR A 153 1.66 9.76 -7.70
N GLU A 154 1.53 10.51 -8.79
CA GLU A 154 0.29 10.55 -9.58
C GLU A 154 -0.03 9.20 -10.22
N LEU A 155 0.97 8.47 -10.73
CA LEU A 155 0.75 7.11 -11.24
C LEU A 155 0.34 6.13 -10.13
N ALA A 156 0.87 6.30 -8.93
CA ALA A 156 0.46 5.54 -7.75
C ALA A 156 -0.98 5.88 -7.32
N MET A 157 -1.45 7.12 -7.50
CA MET A 157 -2.88 7.45 -7.34
C MET A 157 -3.75 6.76 -8.39
N ILE A 158 -3.26 6.61 -9.62
CA ILE A 158 -3.98 5.92 -10.70
C ILE A 158 -4.06 4.42 -10.45
N GLN A 159 -3.07 3.79 -9.80
CA GLN A 159 -2.97 2.35 -9.56
C GLN A 159 -3.97 1.86 -8.48
N PRO A 160 -5.06 1.15 -8.84
CA PRO A 160 -5.90 0.51 -7.84
C PRO A 160 -5.27 -0.79 -7.33
N THR A 161 -5.69 -1.23 -6.15
CA THR A 161 -5.51 -2.60 -5.65
C THR A 161 -6.80 -3.40 -5.88
N TYR A 162 -6.74 -4.73 -5.79
CA TYR A 162 -7.88 -5.61 -6.07
C TYR A 162 -7.98 -6.70 -5.00
N ASP A 163 -9.19 -7.10 -4.66
CA ASP A 163 -9.43 -8.19 -3.71
C ASP A 163 -8.94 -9.54 -4.28
N GLY A 164 -8.31 -10.35 -3.43
CA GLY A 164 -8.09 -11.77 -3.70
C GLY A 164 -9.26 -12.63 -3.20
N TRP A 165 -9.33 -13.89 -3.65
CA TRP A 165 -10.32 -14.86 -3.15
C TRP A 165 -9.73 -15.50 -1.90
N TYR A 166 -9.84 -14.82 -0.76
CA TYR A 166 -9.52 -15.43 0.52
C TYR A 166 -10.78 -15.98 1.16
N THR A 167 -10.88 -17.30 1.27
CA THR A 167 -11.67 -17.89 2.35
C THR A 167 -10.82 -17.78 3.61
N PRO A 168 -11.21 -17.01 4.64
CA PRO A 168 -10.65 -17.25 5.95
C PRO A 168 -10.85 -18.73 6.24
N GLN A 169 -9.73 -19.46 6.33
CA GLN A 169 -9.78 -20.76 6.97
C GLN A 169 -10.46 -20.48 8.31
N PRO A 170 -11.56 -21.19 8.67
CA PRO A 170 -12.05 -21.08 10.02
C PRO A 170 -10.82 -21.32 10.88
N VAL A 171 -10.43 -20.31 11.65
CA VAL A 171 -9.49 -20.54 12.72
C VAL A 171 -10.23 -21.59 13.52
N ILE A 172 -9.78 -22.84 13.43
CA ILE A 172 -10.14 -23.82 14.42
C ILE A 172 -9.43 -23.25 15.63
N GLN A 173 -10.09 -22.32 16.34
CA GLN A 173 -9.80 -22.04 17.72
C GLN A 173 -9.80 -23.43 18.32
N PRO A 174 -8.63 -23.98 18.72
CA PRO A 174 -8.60 -25.32 19.24
C PRO A 174 -9.66 -25.33 20.35
N TYR A 175 -10.63 -26.22 20.14
CA TYR A 175 -11.70 -26.53 21.08
C TYR A 175 -11.17 -26.33 22.49
N THR A 176 -11.88 -25.54 23.30
CA THR A 176 -11.52 -25.25 24.69
C THR A 176 -11.20 -26.55 25.41
N LEU A 177 -9.92 -26.89 25.43
CA LEU A 177 -9.38 -27.90 26.32
C LEU A 177 -9.13 -27.08 27.56
N THR A 178 -10.03 -27.19 28.53
CA THR A 178 -9.74 -26.84 29.93
C THR A 178 -8.55 -27.69 30.36
N VAL A 179 -7.35 -27.25 29.99
CA VAL A 179 -6.10 -27.67 30.59
C VAL A 179 -5.92 -26.67 31.71
N ALA A 180 -6.00 -27.18 32.93
CA ALA A 180 -5.61 -26.45 34.13
C ALA A 180 -4.33 -25.67 33.83
N ILE A 181 -4.32 -24.39 34.16
CA ILE A 181 -3.11 -23.59 34.19
C ILE A 181 -2.22 -24.29 35.22
N ASP A 182 -1.25 -25.06 34.73
CA ASP A 182 -0.20 -25.60 35.58
C ASP A 182 0.72 -24.42 35.90
N ASP A 183 0.77 -24.05 37.19
CA ASP A 183 1.63 -23.03 37.82
C ASP A 183 3.06 -23.00 37.27
N THR A 184 3.52 -24.10 36.68
CA THR A 184 4.83 -24.24 36.07
C THR A 184 5.06 -23.30 34.88
N ARG A 185 4.05 -22.99 34.04
CA ARG A 185 4.25 -22.14 32.84
C ARG A 185 4.28 -20.64 33.17
N GLU A 186 3.52 -20.20 34.17
CA GLU A 186 3.54 -18.81 34.64
C GLU A 186 4.88 -18.51 35.32
N LYS A 187 5.35 -19.40 36.18
CA LYS A 187 6.72 -19.32 36.77
C LYS A 187 7.82 -19.33 35.71
N LEU A 188 7.66 -20.09 34.62
CA LEU A 188 8.65 -20.12 33.54
C LEU A 188 8.67 -18.82 32.72
N LEU A 189 7.55 -18.11 32.63
CA LEU A 189 7.45 -16.83 31.95
C LEU A 189 8.00 -15.69 32.84
N GLU A 190 7.69 -15.69 34.13
CA GLU A 190 8.25 -14.75 35.10
C GLU A 190 9.77 -14.86 35.19
N ALA A 191 10.31 -16.09 35.32
CA ALA A 191 11.76 -16.29 35.37
C ALA A 191 12.47 -15.84 34.08
N LYS A 192 11.82 -15.97 32.91
CA LYS A 192 12.35 -15.45 31.64
C LYS A 192 12.31 -13.93 31.58
N LEU A 193 11.28 -13.30 32.15
CA LEU A 193 11.16 -11.84 32.20
C LEU A 193 12.22 -11.22 33.13
N ASP A 194 12.45 -11.82 34.30
CA ASP A 194 13.49 -11.39 35.24
C ASP A 194 14.90 -11.54 34.66
N THR A 195 15.15 -12.62 33.92
CA THR A 195 16.45 -12.82 33.26
C THR A 195 16.70 -11.71 32.22
N LEU A 196 15.68 -11.40 31.41
CA LEU A 196 15.77 -10.33 30.41
C LEU A 196 15.95 -8.94 31.04
N GLN A 197 15.30 -8.68 32.18
CA GLN A 197 15.45 -7.42 32.89
C GLN A 197 16.85 -7.26 33.49
N ASN A 198 17.40 -8.32 34.09
CA ASN A 198 18.76 -8.30 34.63
C ASN A 198 19.83 -8.12 33.54
N ASP A 199 19.63 -8.73 32.37
CA ASP A 199 20.51 -8.52 31.22
C ASP A 199 20.46 -7.07 30.73
N PHE A 200 19.25 -6.47 30.67
CA PHE A 200 19.08 -5.07 30.32
C PHE A 200 19.75 -4.11 31.31
N ASP A 201 19.56 -4.34 32.61
CA ASP A 201 20.15 -3.50 33.67
C ASP A 201 21.68 -3.61 33.69
N SER A 202 22.22 -4.82 33.42
CA SER A 202 23.67 -5.04 33.30
C SER A 202 24.26 -4.30 32.10
N ILE A 203 23.58 -4.31 30.95
CA ILE A 203 23.98 -3.55 29.76
C ILE A 203 23.91 -2.04 30.04
N SER A 204 22.88 -1.57 30.74
CA SER A 204 22.73 -0.17 31.12
C SER A 204 23.85 0.31 32.06
N ALA A 205 24.25 -0.52 33.03
CA ALA A 205 25.33 -0.20 33.97
C ALA A 205 26.70 -0.11 33.28
N VAL A 206 27.00 -1.04 32.35
CA VAL A 206 28.24 -0.99 31.56
C VAL A 206 28.33 0.29 30.73
N ASN A 207 27.23 0.73 30.13
CA ASN A 207 27.21 1.98 29.36
C ASN A 207 27.44 3.21 30.24
N GLN A 208 26.89 3.23 31.46
CA GLN A 208 27.07 4.33 32.41
C GLN A 208 28.52 4.43 32.92
N ASP A 209 29.16 3.29 33.20
CA ASP A 209 30.57 3.25 33.61
C ASP A 209 31.51 3.69 32.47
N GLN A 210 31.18 3.36 31.21
CA GLN A 210 31.94 3.85 30.05
C GLN A 210 31.82 5.37 29.88
N GLU A 211 30.64 5.95 30.06
CA GLU A 211 30.46 7.41 30.02
C GLU A 211 31.26 8.14 31.12
N LEU A 212 31.29 7.59 32.33
CA LEU A 212 32.09 8.15 33.44
C LEU A 212 33.60 8.08 33.19
N ILE A 213 34.08 7.02 32.54
CA ILE A 213 35.49 6.89 32.13
C ILE A 213 35.84 7.92 31.05
N ILE A 214 34.97 8.11 30.06
CA ILE A 214 35.17 9.11 28.99
C ILE A 214 35.23 10.52 29.58
N ASP A 215 34.29 10.89 30.46
CA ASP A 215 34.26 12.21 31.11
C ASP A 215 35.50 12.46 32.01
N SER A 216 36.05 11.42 32.63
CA SER A 216 37.29 11.49 33.41
C SER A 216 38.54 11.69 32.53
N LEU A 217 38.60 11.02 31.38
CA LEU A 217 39.70 11.19 30.41
C LEU A 217 39.70 12.61 29.80
N ASP A 218 38.52 13.15 29.47
CA ASP A 218 38.38 14.51 28.93
C ASP A 218 38.79 15.60 29.94
N LYS A 219 38.45 15.42 31.23
CA LYS A 219 38.92 16.32 32.30
C LYS A 219 40.43 16.27 32.52
N THR A 220 41.07 15.13 32.28
CA THR A 220 42.52 14.97 32.42
C THR A 220 43.28 15.58 31.23
N LEU A 221 42.69 15.54 30.03
CA LEU A 221 43.26 16.14 28.81
C LEU A 221 43.15 17.67 28.76
N THR A 222 42.17 18.25 29.46
CA THR A 222 41.94 19.71 29.51
C THR A 222 42.71 20.44 30.63
N SER A 223 43.46 19.72 31.48
CA SER A 223 44.23 20.28 32.60
C SER A 223 45.77 20.33 32.37
N LYS A 224 46.24 20.15 31.14
CA LYS A 224 47.64 20.36 30.72
C LYS A 224 47.76 21.56 29.79
#